data_AF-A0A2E3Q473-F1
#
_entry.id   AF-A0A2E3Q473-F1
#
_cell.length_a   1.000
_cell.length_b   1.000
_cell.length_c   1.000
_cell.angle_alpha   90.00
_cell.angle_beta   90.00
_cell.angle_gamma   90.00
#
_symmetry.space_group_name_H-M   'P 1'
#
loop_
_entity.id
_entity.type
_entity.pdbx_description
1 polymer ?
#
loop_
_entity_poly.entity_id
_entity_poly.type
_entity_poly.pdbx_seq_one_letter_code
_entity_poly.pdbx_strand_id
1 'polypeptide(L)'
;MSRRIHLPLVILAGTVLSQVGTAVAEDFAGTVNTNADRWMYPFNATPGFRPGGSVFGFVTVPPSDSFDNRDAQNIIAFDTTGIVESGLGVDAYDIDSITVRMTLSGPASGPLDSTYDVWQTYLPASAPGAIPDSDPGRPIEIYAAGFRFGFTRLTWEEGTTFSVTGPFGTNNRTVYTAGFNGKGALIDVSSNINDQTDSTPLAIASFPGLSDGDTPPEGAVATFDIDLSDSRTRAWVADSLNDGRIVFAISSLIFASQGDGVLTQMYMRENALVTAGVRDPANISMSGSTGGAGCDIAGDINGDCQVDGADLGALLAAWGSSDPAADINGDGIVDGGDLGSLLANFGV
;
A
#
# COMPACT_ATOMS: atom_id res chain seq x y z
N MET A 1 23.76 -76.37 1.15
CA MET A 1 23.13 -75.02 1.23
C MET A 1 23.70 -74.38 2.49
N SER A 2 24.44 -73.27 2.53
CA SER A 2 24.36 -72.03 1.76
C SER A 2 25.73 -71.30 1.85
N ARG A 3 26.25 -70.78 0.74
CA ARG A 3 27.42 -69.88 0.71
C ARG A 3 26.92 -68.46 0.94
N ARG A 4 27.44 -67.76 1.96
CA ARG A 4 27.22 -66.32 2.15
C ARG A 4 28.14 -65.55 1.20
N ILE A 5 27.55 -64.74 0.33
CA ILE A 5 28.23 -63.77 -0.53
C ILE A 5 28.16 -62.43 0.21
N HIS A 6 29.30 -61.77 0.43
CA HIS A 6 29.36 -60.38 0.87
C HIS A 6 29.41 -59.47 -0.37
N LEU A 7 28.40 -58.61 -0.52
CA LEU A 7 28.42 -57.51 -1.49
C LEU A 7 28.97 -56.25 -0.79
N PRO A 8 29.89 -55.49 -1.40
CA PRO A 8 30.34 -54.23 -0.81
C PRO A 8 29.29 -53.13 -1.07
N LEU A 9 29.02 -52.35 -0.02
CA LEU A 9 28.20 -51.15 -0.10
C LEU A 9 29.04 -50.03 -0.74
N VAL A 10 28.75 -49.67 -1.99
CA VAL A 10 29.31 -48.49 -2.65
C VAL A 10 28.45 -47.30 -2.25
N ILE A 11 28.99 -46.41 -1.42
CA ILE A 11 28.37 -45.11 -1.12
C ILE A 11 28.72 -44.19 -2.28
N LEU A 12 27.73 -43.91 -3.14
CA LEU A 12 27.84 -42.91 -4.19
C LEU A 12 27.56 -41.55 -3.55
N ALA A 13 28.62 -40.77 -3.29
CA ALA A 13 28.47 -39.37 -2.90
C ALA A 13 27.98 -38.58 -4.13
N GLY A 14 26.67 -38.32 -4.19
CA GLY A 14 26.10 -37.42 -5.18
C GLY A 14 26.47 -35.99 -4.83
N THR A 15 27.32 -35.37 -5.65
CA THR A 15 27.53 -33.92 -5.65
C THR A 15 26.22 -33.25 -6.07
N VAL A 16 25.57 -32.59 -5.11
CA VAL A 16 24.50 -31.63 -5.41
C VAL A 16 25.20 -30.39 -5.97
N LEU A 17 25.21 -30.26 -7.29
CA LEU A 17 25.50 -28.99 -7.94
C LEU A 17 24.30 -28.09 -7.69
N SER A 18 24.43 -27.15 -6.75
CA SER A 18 23.52 -26.01 -6.64
C SER A 18 23.68 -25.18 -7.90
N GLN A 19 22.64 -25.16 -8.74
CA GLN A 19 22.55 -24.17 -9.80
C GLN A 19 22.32 -22.82 -9.12
N VAL A 20 23.34 -21.96 -9.11
CA VAL A 20 23.18 -20.54 -8.83
C VAL A 20 22.48 -19.96 -10.04
N GLY A 21 21.15 -19.89 -9.98
CA GLY A 21 20.37 -19.14 -10.96
C GLY A 21 20.65 -17.67 -10.70
N THR A 22 21.28 -16.98 -11.66
CA THR A 22 21.23 -15.52 -11.69
C THR A 22 19.75 -15.14 -11.75
N ALA A 23 19.22 -14.54 -10.68
CA ALA A 23 17.86 -14.01 -10.70
C ALA A 23 17.79 -12.98 -11.83
N VAL A 24 17.05 -13.31 -12.88
CA VAL A 24 16.82 -12.40 -13.99
C VAL A 24 15.65 -11.52 -13.58
N ALA A 25 15.77 -10.22 -13.83
CA ALA A 25 14.65 -9.30 -13.69
C ALA A 25 13.43 -9.86 -14.46
N GLU A 26 12.31 -10.03 -13.78
CA GLU A 26 11.04 -10.48 -14.35
C GLU A 26 10.06 -9.31 -14.38
N ASP A 27 9.70 -8.86 -15.58
CA ASP A 27 8.70 -7.83 -15.76
C ASP A 27 7.31 -8.35 -15.37
N PHE A 28 6.55 -7.55 -14.64
CA PHE A 28 5.14 -7.82 -14.35
C PHE A 28 4.26 -6.66 -14.83
N ALA A 29 3.07 -7.01 -15.31
CA ALA A 29 2.01 -6.06 -15.57
C ALA A 29 0.66 -6.77 -15.49
N GLY A 30 -0.29 -6.18 -14.79
CA GLY A 30 -1.58 -6.82 -14.60
C GLY A 30 -2.65 -5.91 -14.01
N THR A 31 -3.87 -6.42 -14.00
CA THR A 31 -5.01 -5.78 -13.34
C THR A 31 -5.78 -6.82 -12.56
N VAL A 32 -6.10 -6.51 -11.31
CA VAL A 32 -6.99 -7.33 -10.47
C VAL A 32 -8.11 -6.49 -9.91
N ASN A 33 -9.26 -7.12 -9.73
CA ASN A 33 -10.38 -6.53 -9.02
C ASN A 33 -10.16 -6.67 -7.50
N THR A 34 -10.81 -5.80 -6.73
CA THR A 34 -10.75 -5.84 -5.28
C THR A 34 -11.26 -7.19 -4.75
N ASN A 35 -10.49 -7.77 -3.83
CA ASN A 35 -10.88 -9.00 -3.12
C ASN A 35 -11.56 -8.73 -1.78
N ALA A 36 -11.57 -7.48 -1.32
CA ALA A 36 -12.42 -7.01 -0.22
C ALA A 36 -12.62 -5.50 -0.30
N ASP A 37 -13.87 -5.03 -0.22
CA ASP A 37 -14.16 -3.60 -0.07
C ASP A 37 -15.12 -3.33 1.09
N ARG A 38 -14.92 -2.22 1.79
CA ARG A 38 -15.71 -1.90 2.97
C ARG A 38 -15.98 -0.43 3.06
N TRP A 39 -17.26 -0.09 3.13
CA TRP A 39 -17.68 1.19 3.67
C TRP A 39 -17.40 1.25 5.18
N MET A 40 -16.30 1.88 5.56
CA MET A 40 -15.86 1.99 6.94
C MET A 40 -16.46 3.26 7.57
N TYR A 41 -17.67 3.07 8.12
CA TYR A 41 -18.44 4.09 8.81
C TYR A 41 -19.08 3.46 10.06
N PRO A 42 -19.11 4.12 11.23
CA PRO A 42 -19.58 3.54 12.50
C PRO A 42 -21.03 3.01 12.46
N PHE A 43 -21.88 3.57 11.61
CA PHE A 43 -23.28 3.14 11.47
C PHE A 43 -23.51 2.24 10.25
N ASN A 44 -22.45 1.63 9.70
CA ASN A 44 -22.60 0.58 8.69
C ASN A 44 -23.16 -0.71 9.32
N ALA A 45 -24.46 -0.92 9.19
CA ALA A 45 -25.16 -2.09 9.70
C ALA A 45 -24.92 -3.39 8.89
N THR A 46 -24.33 -3.29 7.69
CA THR A 46 -24.06 -4.43 6.80
C THR A 46 -22.61 -4.41 6.31
N PRO A 47 -21.64 -4.56 7.22
CA PRO A 47 -20.22 -4.58 6.88
C PRO A 47 -19.90 -5.69 5.86
N GLY A 48 -19.28 -5.32 4.74
CA GLY A 48 -18.89 -6.23 3.67
C GLY A 48 -20.03 -6.81 2.81
N PHE A 49 -21.22 -6.22 2.88
CA PHE A 49 -22.35 -6.61 2.04
C PHE A 49 -23.12 -5.43 1.47
N ARG A 50 -22.59 -4.21 1.66
CA ARG A 50 -23.31 -2.99 1.31
C ARG A 50 -23.08 -2.69 -0.17
N PRO A 51 -24.13 -2.40 -0.96
CA PRO A 51 -23.98 -2.17 -2.41
C PRO A 51 -23.29 -0.84 -2.77
N GLY A 52 -23.07 0.06 -1.82
CA GLY A 52 -22.40 1.34 -2.08
C GLY A 52 -21.88 1.97 -0.79
N GLY A 53 -20.76 2.67 -0.88
CA GLY A 53 -20.14 3.37 0.24
C GLY A 53 -19.80 4.80 -0.09
N SER A 54 -20.22 5.72 0.80
CA SER A 54 -19.95 7.14 0.66
C SER A 54 -18.63 7.53 1.29
N VAL A 55 -18.05 8.62 0.78
CA VAL A 55 -16.96 9.35 1.45
C VAL A 55 -17.48 10.70 1.91
N PHE A 56 -17.18 11.08 3.16
CA PHE A 56 -17.50 12.40 3.70
C PHE A 56 -16.76 12.67 5.01
N GLY A 57 -16.68 13.95 5.37
CA GLY A 57 -16.06 14.41 6.60
C GLY A 57 -17.04 14.93 7.66
N PHE A 58 -16.50 15.10 8.87
CA PHE A 58 -17.13 15.70 10.04
C PHE A 58 -16.21 16.75 10.64
N VAL A 59 -16.62 18.03 10.59
CA VAL A 59 -15.82 19.14 11.11
C VAL A 59 -16.70 20.00 12.00
N THR A 60 -16.21 20.29 13.21
CA THR A 60 -16.89 21.17 14.15
C THR A 60 -15.91 22.18 14.74
N VAL A 61 -16.42 23.36 15.09
CA VAL A 61 -15.68 24.37 15.86
C VAL A 61 -16.52 24.73 17.09
N PRO A 62 -16.06 24.43 18.32
CA PRO A 62 -14.77 23.81 18.66
C PRO A 62 -14.64 22.36 18.16
N PRO A 63 -13.40 21.83 18.02
CA PRO A 63 -13.16 20.44 17.66
C PRO A 63 -13.91 19.48 18.58
N SER A 64 -14.47 18.42 18.01
CA SER A 64 -15.18 17.37 18.72
C SER A 64 -14.43 16.05 18.59
N ASP A 65 -14.46 15.25 19.65
CA ASP A 65 -13.94 13.88 19.69
C ASP A 65 -15.02 12.83 19.38
N SER A 66 -16.23 13.26 18.98
CA SER A 66 -17.34 12.35 18.71
C SER A 66 -17.11 11.45 17.49
N PHE A 67 -16.41 11.96 16.48
CA PHE A 67 -16.03 11.27 15.25
C PHE A 67 -14.69 11.84 14.75
N ASP A 68 -13.92 11.02 14.04
CA ASP A 68 -12.79 11.49 13.26
C ASP A 68 -13.24 12.45 12.15
N ASN A 69 -12.36 13.37 11.73
CA ASN A 69 -12.71 14.32 10.66
C ASN A 69 -13.01 13.62 9.34
N ARG A 70 -12.22 12.61 8.97
CA ARG A 70 -12.46 11.72 7.83
C ARG A 70 -13.42 10.62 8.27
N ASP A 71 -14.69 10.96 8.43
CA ASP A 71 -15.68 10.12 9.12
C ASP A 71 -16.02 8.85 8.33
N ALA A 72 -16.55 8.99 7.11
CA ALA A 72 -16.82 7.86 6.23
C ALA A 72 -15.75 7.72 5.15
N GLN A 73 -15.19 6.51 5.04
CA GLN A 73 -14.17 6.14 4.07
C GLN A 73 -14.50 4.79 3.42
N ASN A 74 -14.01 4.57 2.20
CA ASN A 74 -14.08 3.30 1.51
C ASN A 74 -12.72 2.60 1.59
N ILE A 75 -12.66 1.47 2.27
CA ILE A 75 -11.46 0.64 2.33
C ILE A 75 -11.52 -0.36 1.19
N ILE A 76 -10.47 -0.46 0.41
CA ILE A 76 -10.37 -1.42 -0.70
C ILE A 76 -9.07 -2.20 -0.58
N ALA A 77 -9.15 -3.52 -0.72
CA ALA A 77 -8.02 -4.42 -0.65
C ALA A 77 -7.85 -5.17 -1.98
N PHE A 78 -6.61 -5.47 -2.32
CA PHE A 78 -6.26 -6.26 -3.49
C PHE A 78 -5.27 -7.34 -3.09
N ASP A 79 -5.53 -8.57 -3.52
CA ASP A 79 -4.53 -9.64 -3.55
C ASP A 79 -3.66 -9.42 -4.79
N THR A 80 -2.38 -9.13 -4.56
CA THR A 80 -1.45 -8.74 -5.62
C THR A 80 -0.72 -9.93 -6.23
N THR A 81 -0.88 -11.13 -5.66
CA THR A 81 -0.24 -12.36 -6.17
C THR A 81 -0.74 -12.77 -7.56
N GLY A 82 -1.90 -12.26 -7.97
CA GLY A 82 -2.40 -12.39 -9.35
C GLY A 82 -1.67 -11.51 -10.37
N ILE A 83 -0.78 -10.61 -9.94
CA ILE A 83 0.01 -9.72 -10.81
C ILE A 83 1.51 -9.98 -10.66
N VAL A 84 1.99 -10.10 -9.42
CA VAL A 84 3.42 -10.24 -9.10
C VAL A 84 3.61 -11.17 -7.90
N GLU A 85 4.68 -11.97 -7.91
CA GLU A 85 4.99 -12.89 -6.81
C GLU A 85 5.25 -12.15 -5.50
N SER A 86 4.71 -12.67 -4.39
CA SER A 86 4.92 -12.16 -3.04
C SER A 86 6.12 -12.82 -2.35
N GLY A 87 6.68 -12.19 -1.33
CA GLY A 87 7.73 -12.80 -0.50
C GLY A 87 9.14 -12.74 -1.09
N LEU A 88 9.37 -11.89 -2.10
CA LEU A 88 10.68 -11.72 -2.75
C LEU A 88 11.64 -10.82 -1.95
N GLY A 89 11.18 -10.21 -0.85
CA GLY A 89 11.88 -9.14 -0.14
C GLY A 89 11.49 -7.77 -0.69
N VAL A 90 11.40 -6.77 0.18
CA VAL A 90 10.89 -5.43 -0.21
C VAL A 90 11.74 -4.76 -1.28
N ASP A 91 13.05 -5.02 -1.29
CA ASP A 91 13.98 -4.41 -2.25
C ASP A 91 13.94 -5.06 -3.63
N ALA A 92 13.25 -6.20 -3.77
CA ALA A 92 13.12 -6.90 -5.04
C ALA A 92 12.11 -6.27 -6.00
N TYR A 93 11.25 -5.35 -5.53
CA TYR A 93 10.16 -4.76 -6.31
C TYR A 93 10.56 -3.39 -6.86
N ASP A 94 10.70 -3.27 -8.18
CA ASP A 94 10.78 -1.99 -8.88
C ASP A 94 9.43 -1.68 -9.53
N ILE A 95 8.77 -0.60 -9.11
CA ILE A 95 7.39 -0.29 -9.49
C ILE A 95 7.39 0.89 -10.46
N ASP A 96 6.96 0.64 -11.69
CA ASP A 96 6.83 1.68 -12.72
C ASP A 96 5.53 2.46 -12.59
N SER A 97 4.41 1.76 -12.35
CA SER A 97 3.10 2.37 -12.29
C SER A 97 2.15 1.60 -11.38
N ILE A 98 1.25 2.35 -10.74
CA ILE A 98 0.11 1.81 -10.01
C ILE A 98 -1.06 2.78 -10.10
N THR A 99 -2.16 2.29 -10.69
CA THR A 99 -3.40 3.05 -10.87
C THR A 99 -4.53 2.30 -10.19
N VAL A 100 -5.23 2.98 -9.29
CA VAL A 100 -6.45 2.46 -8.63
C VAL A 100 -7.66 3.15 -9.24
N ARG A 101 -8.73 2.38 -9.49
CA ARG A 101 -9.99 2.91 -10.02
C ARG A 101 -11.17 2.50 -9.16
N MET A 102 -12.10 3.43 -8.93
CA MET A 102 -13.37 3.15 -8.27
C MET A 102 -14.50 3.96 -8.91
N THR A 103 -15.63 3.30 -9.19
CA THR A 103 -16.74 3.89 -9.94
C THR A 103 -17.77 4.52 -9.02
N LEU A 104 -18.23 5.74 -9.35
CA LEU A 104 -19.31 6.39 -8.61
C LEU A 104 -20.66 5.67 -8.82
N SER A 105 -21.38 5.41 -7.73
CA SER A 105 -22.73 4.80 -7.73
C SER A 105 -23.88 5.81 -7.73
N GLY A 106 -23.55 7.09 -7.74
CA GLY A 106 -24.44 8.24 -7.94
C GLY A 106 -23.61 9.44 -8.43
N PRO A 107 -24.22 10.59 -8.74
CA PRO A 107 -23.43 11.78 -9.02
C PRO A 107 -22.63 12.19 -7.77
N ALA A 108 -21.47 12.81 -7.98
CA ALA A 108 -20.70 13.43 -6.91
C ALA A 108 -21.52 14.53 -6.22
N SER A 109 -21.27 14.75 -4.93
CA SER A 109 -21.96 15.75 -4.11
C SER A 109 -21.59 17.20 -4.46
N GLY A 110 -20.49 17.39 -5.19
CA GLY A 110 -19.93 18.68 -5.54
C GLY A 110 -19.06 18.59 -6.80
N PRO A 111 -18.53 19.73 -7.25
CA PRO A 111 -17.63 19.76 -8.39
C PRO A 111 -16.35 18.96 -8.12
N LEU A 112 -15.75 18.47 -9.20
CA LEU A 112 -14.42 17.90 -9.22
C LEU A 112 -13.42 18.96 -8.77
N ASP A 113 -12.61 18.55 -7.82
CA ASP A 113 -11.43 19.23 -7.32
C ASP A 113 -10.26 18.25 -7.41
N SER A 114 -9.27 18.61 -8.22
CA SER A 114 -8.07 17.81 -8.47
C SER A 114 -6.86 18.27 -7.64
N THR A 115 -7.06 19.23 -6.74
CA THR A 115 -6.03 19.86 -5.91
C THR A 115 -6.19 19.50 -4.45
N TYR A 116 -5.08 19.55 -3.71
CA TYR A 116 -5.12 19.32 -2.27
C TYR A 116 -5.59 20.57 -1.54
N ASP A 117 -6.56 20.37 -0.67
CA ASP A 117 -7.11 21.38 0.22
C ASP A 117 -6.43 21.36 1.60
N VAL A 118 -5.86 22.49 2.01
CA VAL A 118 -5.23 22.60 3.35
C VAL A 118 -6.27 22.66 4.46
N TRP A 119 -5.94 22.15 5.65
CA TRP A 119 -6.92 21.97 6.74
C TRP A 119 -7.70 23.24 7.12
N GLN A 120 -7.12 24.43 6.92
CA GLN A 120 -7.76 25.72 7.20
C GLN A 120 -8.96 26.02 6.29
N THR A 121 -9.02 25.47 5.06
CA THR A 121 -10.12 25.70 4.11
C THR A 121 -11.41 25.01 4.55
N TYR A 122 -11.30 24.00 5.42
CA TYR A 122 -12.43 23.24 5.97
C TYR A 122 -13.06 23.88 7.21
N LEU A 123 -12.43 24.90 7.78
CA LEU A 123 -12.98 25.60 8.94
C LEU A 123 -14.17 26.48 8.52
N PRO A 124 -15.19 26.64 9.38
CA PRO A 124 -16.22 27.66 9.19
C PRO A 124 -15.57 29.04 8.98
N ALA A 125 -16.09 29.84 8.05
CA ALA A 125 -15.50 31.15 7.70
C ALA A 125 -15.34 32.13 8.88
N SER A 126 -16.12 31.96 9.96
CA SER A 126 -16.02 32.75 11.19
C SER A 126 -14.99 32.22 12.19
N ALA A 127 -14.40 31.04 11.96
CA ALA A 127 -13.45 30.41 12.86
C ALA A 127 -12.06 31.09 12.74
N PRO A 128 -11.33 31.27 13.86
CA PRO A 128 -9.96 31.77 13.82
C PRO A 128 -9.05 30.90 12.96
N GLY A 129 -8.28 31.51 12.06
CA GLY A 129 -7.34 30.80 11.18
C GLY A 129 -7.96 30.18 9.92
N ALA A 130 -9.29 30.27 9.75
CA ALA A 130 -9.95 29.87 8.51
C ALA A 130 -9.45 30.71 7.34
N ILE A 131 -9.19 30.05 6.21
CA ILE A 131 -8.88 30.70 4.94
C ILE A 131 -9.93 30.32 3.90
N PRO A 132 -10.26 31.20 2.93
CA PRO A 132 -11.11 30.82 1.83
C PRO A 132 -10.46 29.71 1.01
N ASP A 133 -11.29 28.78 0.55
CA ASP A 133 -10.94 27.85 -0.50
C ASP A 133 -10.79 28.60 -1.84
N SER A 134 -9.72 28.29 -2.57
CA SER A 134 -9.36 28.95 -3.83
C SER A 134 -9.99 28.31 -5.06
N ASP A 135 -10.41 27.06 -4.98
CA ASP A 135 -10.95 26.29 -6.10
C ASP A 135 -12.29 25.63 -5.74
N PRO A 136 -13.06 25.15 -6.73
CA PRO A 136 -14.38 24.60 -6.48
C PRO A 136 -14.30 23.12 -6.10
N GLY A 137 -14.84 22.77 -4.94
CA GLY A 137 -15.13 21.37 -4.61
C GLY A 137 -14.50 20.98 -3.30
N ARG A 138 -14.21 19.69 -3.17
CA ARG A 138 -13.31 19.08 -2.17
C ARG A 138 -12.74 17.82 -2.80
N PRO A 139 -11.47 17.49 -2.57
CA PRO A 139 -10.85 16.37 -3.26
C PRO A 139 -11.40 15.03 -2.75
N ILE A 140 -11.46 14.06 -3.65
CA ILE A 140 -11.56 12.65 -3.28
C ILE A 140 -10.14 12.10 -3.30
N GLU A 141 -9.68 11.59 -2.18
CA GLU A 141 -8.29 11.28 -1.95
C GLU A 141 -8.12 9.79 -1.68
N ILE A 142 -6.99 9.22 -2.10
CA ILE A 142 -6.61 7.86 -1.73
C ILE A 142 -5.36 7.89 -0.84
N TYR A 143 -5.41 7.09 0.22
CA TYR A 143 -4.35 6.97 1.23
C TYR A 143 -3.97 5.51 1.43
N ALA A 144 -2.83 5.29 2.07
CA ALA A 144 -2.51 4.00 2.65
C ALA A 144 -3.54 3.66 3.76
N ALA A 145 -3.82 2.37 3.94
CA ALA A 145 -4.60 1.90 5.07
C ALA A 145 -3.68 1.56 6.26
N GLY A 146 -3.92 2.19 7.40
CA GLY A 146 -3.31 1.81 8.68
C GLY A 146 -4.25 0.90 9.49
N PHE A 147 -3.69 0.06 10.36
CA PHE A 147 -4.46 -0.90 11.17
C PHE A 147 -4.18 -0.73 12.65
N ARG A 148 -5.16 -1.06 13.49
CA ARG A 148 -5.04 -0.95 14.96
C ARG A 148 -5.73 -2.09 15.68
N PHE A 149 -5.61 -2.11 17.01
CA PHE A 149 -6.18 -3.16 17.88
C PHE A 149 -5.70 -4.58 17.54
N GLY A 150 -4.46 -4.71 17.08
CA GLY A 150 -3.87 -5.99 16.70
C GLY A 150 -4.28 -6.50 15.31
N PHE A 151 -5.17 -5.80 14.60
CA PHE A 151 -5.38 -6.06 13.19
C PHE A 151 -4.16 -5.61 12.39
N THR A 152 -3.91 -6.33 11.30
CA THR A 152 -2.83 -6.10 10.35
C THR A 152 -3.40 -6.14 8.93
N ARG A 153 -2.59 -5.75 7.95
CA ARG A 153 -2.93 -5.86 6.54
C ARG A 153 -3.44 -7.24 6.14
N LEU A 154 -2.82 -8.30 6.68
CA LEU A 154 -3.14 -9.69 6.38
C LEU A 154 -4.34 -10.22 7.18
N THR A 155 -4.54 -9.74 8.41
CA THR A 155 -5.60 -10.26 9.30
C THR A 155 -6.91 -9.48 9.22
N TRP A 156 -6.89 -8.27 8.66
CA TRP A 156 -8.09 -7.50 8.46
C TRP A 156 -8.91 -8.05 7.29
N GLU A 157 -10.19 -8.28 7.54
CA GLU A 157 -11.16 -8.75 6.55
C GLU A 157 -12.34 -7.80 6.44
N GLU A 158 -13.06 -7.90 5.33
CA GLU A 158 -14.21 -7.05 5.00
C GLU A 158 -15.30 -7.00 6.08
N GLY A 159 -15.55 -8.15 6.73
CA GLY A 159 -16.51 -8.32 7.81
C GLY A 159 -16.00 -7.93 9.19
N THR A 160 -14.73 -7.50 9.31
CA THR A 160 -14.10 -7.10 10.59
C THR A 160 -14.92 -5.99 11.26
N THR A 161 -14.99 -5.98 12.60
CA THR A 161 -15.74 -4.92 13.30
C THR A 161 -15.24 -3.52 12.93
N PHE A 162 -16.14 -2.53 12.92
CA PHE A 162 -15.73 -1.13 12.75
C PHE A 162 -14.75 -0.73 13.86
N SER A 163 -15.08 -1.05 15.12
CA SER A 163 -14.30 -0.72 16.30
C SER A 163 -14.43 -1.80 17.37
N VAL A 164 -13.44 -1.90 18.25
CA VAL A 164 -13.50 -2.71 19.47
C VAL A 164 -13.91 -1.91 20.71
N THR A 165 -13.99 -0.58 20.61
CA THR A 165 -14.32 0.33 21.72
C THR A 165 -15.70 0.96 21.60
N GLY A 166 -16.30 0.94 20.40
CA GLY A 166 -17.65 1.44 20.14
C GLY A 166 -17.72 2.30 18.87
N PRO A 167 -18.92 2.70 18.45
CA PRO A 167 -19.11 3.45 17.20
C PRO A 167 -18.72 4.93 17.30
N PHE A 168 -18.57 5.48 18.51
CA PHE A 168 -18.23 6.88 18.72
C PHE A 168 -16.77 7.03 19.15
N GLY A 169 -16.18 8.18 18.87
CA GLY A 169 -14.79 8.50 19.18
C GLY A 169 -13.94 8.79 17.96
N THR A 170 -12.78 9.38 18.20
CA THR A 170 -11.66 9.44 17.27
C THR A 170 -10.71 8.26 17.49
N ASN A 171 -9.89 7.93 16.50
CA ASN A 171 -8.88 6.86 16.59
C ASN A 171 -9.45 5.48 16.99
N ASN A 172 -10.73 5.21 16.72
CA ASN A 172 -11.46 4.05 17.22
C ASN A 172 -11.71 2.97 16.15
N ARG A 173 -11.53 3.26 14.87
CA ARG A 173 -11.76 2.34 13.74
C ARG A 173 -10.63 1.32 13.56
N THR A 174 -10.92 0.05 13.26
CA THR A 174 -9.93 -1.03 13.11
C THR A 174 -8.95 -0.85 11.95
N VAL A 175 -9.39 -0.17 10.89
CA VAL A 175 -8.57 0.31 9.78
C VAL A 175 -8.88 1.78 9.52
N TYR A 176 -7.85 2.58 9.24
CA TYR A 176 -7.91 4.03 9.19
C TYR A 176 -7.14 4.61 7.99
N THR A 177 -7.50 5.83 7.61
CA THR A 177 -6.75 6.63 6.63
C THR A 177 -5.38 6.95 7.20
N ALA A 178 -4.31 6.46 6.58
CA ALA A 178 -2.95 6.66 7.04
C ALA A 178 -2.12 7.48 6.06
N GLY A 179 -1.35 8.44 6.59
CA GLY A 179 -0.30 9.14 5.87
C GLY A 179 1.08 8.66 6.33
N PHE A 180 2.14 9.29 5.82
CA PHE A 180 3.51 9.02 6.25
C PHE A 180 4.08 10.15 7.09
N ASN A 181 4.77 9.82 8.18
CA ASN A 181 5.63 10.79 8.85
C ASN A 181 6.94 11.02 8.05
N GLY A 182 7.81 11.90 8.56
CA GLY A 182 9.10 12.20 7.93
C GLY A 182 10.10 11.04 7.90
N LYS A 183 9.83 9.93 8.59
CA LYS A 183 10.63 8.69 8.58
C LYS A 183 9.99 7.57 7.76
N GLY A 184 8.87 7.83 7.07
CA GLY A 184 8.16 6.84 6.27
C GLY A 184 7.25 5.89 7.05
N ALA A 185 7.13 6.04 8.37
CA ALA A 185 6.18 5.23 9.14
C ALA A 185 4.75 5.74 8.95
N LEU A 186 3.79 4.81 8.88
CA LEU A 186 2.37 5.14 8.81
C LEU A 186 1.91 5.86 10.09
N ILE A 187 1.20 6.97 9.92
CA ILE A 187 0.56 7.74 10.97
C ILE A 187 -0.92 7.90 10.66
N ASP A 188 -1.76 7.95 11.71
CA ASP A 188 -3.18 8.23 11.51
C ASP A 188 -3.38 9.70 11.13
N VAL A 189 -4.11 9.92 10.04
CA VAL A 189 -4.50 11.26 9.56
C VAL A 189 -6.02 11.42 9.52
N SER A 190 -6.76 10.54 10.20
CA SER A 190 -8.23 10.55 10.26
C SER A 190 -8.80 11.84 10.85
N SER A 191 -8.06 12.50 11.76
CA SER A 191 -8.49 13.72 12.46
C SER A 191 -7.60 14.93 12.16
N ASN A 192 -7.07 15.02 10.93
CA ASN A 192 -6.06 16.00 10.56
C ASN A 192 -6.49 17.48 10.75
N ILE A 193 -7.79 17.79 10.64
CA ILE A 193 -8.30 19.16 10.87
C ILE A 193 -8.31 19.48 12.37
N ASN A 194 -8.75 18.55 13.22
CA ASN A 194 -8.69 18.69 14.67
C ASN A 194 -7.25 18.83 15.16
N ASP A 195 -6.32 18.11 14.52
CA ASP A 195 -4.89 18.16 14.79
C ASP A 195 -4.20 19.40 14.20
N GLN A 196 -4.90 20.16 13.35
CA GLN A 196 -4.40 21.36 12.66
C GLN A 196 -3.16 21.07 11.80
N THR A 197 -3.20 19.93 11.13
CA THR A 197 -2.11 19.43 10.28
C THR A 197 -2.62 19.08 8.89
N ASP A 198 -1.79 19.34 7.89
CA ASP A 198 -2.01 18.79 6.56
C ASP A 198 -1.55 17.35 6.47
N SER A 199 -2.13 16.63 5.51
CA SER A 199 -1.80 15.26 5.18
C SER A 199 -1.48 15.17 3.68
N THR A 200 -0.58 14.28 3.29
CA THR A 200 -0.28 14.05 1.87
C THR A 200 -0.98 12.76 1.43
N PRO A 201 -1.99 12.83 0.56
CA PRO A 201 -2.58 11.63 -0.02
C PRO A 201 -1.59 10.95 -0.97
N LEU A 202 -1.81 9.66 -1.24
CA LEU A 202 -1.06 8.94 -2.27
C LEU A 202 -1.40 9.43 -3.68
N ALA A 203 -2.66 9.88 -3.87
CA ALA A 203 -3.15 10.55 -5.06
C ALA A 203 -4.50 11.23 -4.78
N ILE A 204 -4.86 12.17 -5.65
CA ILE A 204 -6.20 12.78 -5.71
C ILE A 204 -6.90 12.24 -6.96
N ALA A 205 -8.21 11.97 -6.85
CA ALA A 205 -8.99 11.43 -7.94
C ALA A 205 -9.01 12.39 -9.13
N SER A 206 -8.66 11.87 -10.30
CA SER A 206 -9.07 12.45 -11.58
C SER A 206 -10.30 11.72 -12.11
N PHE A 207 -11.06 12.39 -12.98
CA PHE A 207 -12.16 11.77 -13.72
C PHE A 207 -11.91 11.98 -15.21
N PRO A 208 -11.35 10.98 -15.91
CA PRO A 208 -11.02 11.12 -17.33
C PRO A 208 -12.20 11.64 -18.16
N GLY A 209 -11.99 12.76 -18.86
CA GLY A 209 -13.00 13.41 -19.69
C GLY A 209 -13.81 14.51 -18.98
N LEU A 210 -13.55 14.78 -17.70
CA LEU A 210 -14.09 15.92 -16.94
C LEU A 210 -12.99 16.93 -16.61
N SER A 211 -13.38 18.19 -16.39
CA SER A 211 -12.49 19.27 -15.93
C SER A 211 -12.86 19.72 -14.52
N ASP A 212 -11.93 20.37 -13.80
CA ASP A 212 -12.22 20.97 -12.50
C ASP A 212 -13.43 21.92 -12.57
N GLY A 213 -14.33 21.81 -11.60
CA GLY A 213 -15.62 22.50 -11.61
C GLY A 213 -16.79 21.71 -12.22
N ASP A 214 -16.54 20.70 -13.04
CA ASP A 214 -17.60 19.77 -13.49
C ASP A 214 -18.09 18.92 -12.32
N THR A 215 -19.36 18.49 -12.32
CA THR A 215 -19.86 17.52 -11.32
C THR A 215 -19.83 16.11 -11.91
N PRO A 216 -18.95 15.20 -11.44
CA PRO A 216 -18.92 13.84 -11.93
C PRO A 216 -20.28 13.13 -11.82
N PRO A 217 -20.80 12.55 -12.91
CA PRO A 217 -22.07 11.81 -12.88
C PRO A 217 -21.90 10.40 -12.30
N GLU A 218 -23.03 9.70 -12.08
CA GLU A 218 -23.01 8.26 -11.83
C GLU A 218 -22.28 7.52 -12.96
N GLY A 219 -21.51 6.49 -12.60
CA GLY A 219 -20.72 5.72 -13.55
C GLY A 219 -19.41 6.38 -13.95
N ALA A 220 -19.14 7.63 -13.56
CA ALA A 220 -17.83 8.23 -13.72
C ALA A 220 -16.81 7.48 -12.84
N VAL A 221 -15.61 7.28 -13.37
CA VAL A 221 -14.57 6.46 -12.75
C VAL A 221 -13.53 7.37 -12.11
N ALA A 222 -13.51 7.40 -10.77
CA ALA A 222 -12.44 8.03 -10.03
C ALA A 222 -11.15 7.24 -10.29
N THR A 223 -10.15 7.90 -10.85
CA THR A 223 -8.86 7.31 -11.22
C THR A 223 -7.77 7.95 -10.37
N PHE A 224 -7.04 7.11 -9.66
CA PHE A 224 -5.95 7.51 -8.77
C PHE A 224 -4.65 6.94 -9.31
N ASP A 225 -3.83 7.80 -9.91
CA ASP A 225 -2.46 7.46 -10.29
C ASP A 225 -1.56 7.76 -9.10
N ILE A 226 -1.11 6.70 -8.42
CA ILE A 226 -0.37 6.81 -7.17
C ILE A 226 1.00 7.44 -7.44
N ASP A 227 1.36 8.45 -6.65
CA ASP A 227 2.65 9.13 -6.77
C ASP A 227 3.80 8.27 -6.25
N LEU A 228 4.52 7.64 -7.18
CA LEU A 228 5.72 6.84 -6.91
C LEU A 228 7.01 7.69 -6.85
N SER A 229 6.93 9.02 -7.02
CA SER A 229 8.10 9.89 -6.85
C SER A 229 8.52 10.02 -5.38
N ASP A 230 7.58 9.81 -4.45
CA ASP A 230 7.86 9.73 -3.02
C ASP A 230 8.44 8.34 -2.65
N SER A 231 9.66 8.34 -2.09
CA SER A 231 10.32 7.09 -1.64
C SER A 231 9.54 6.36 -0.55
N ARG A 232 8.76 7.06 0.27
CA ARG A 232 7.93 6.47 1.32
C ARG A 232 6.75 5.71 0.72
N THR A 233 6.16 6.24 -0.36
CA THR A 233 5.11 5.56 -1.11
C THR A 233 5.66 4.29 -1.76
N ARG A 234 6.83 4.37 -2.44
CA ARG A 234 7.47 3.19 -3.04
C ARG A 234 7.77 2.10 -2.02
N ALA A 235 8.35 2.45 -0.88
CA ALA A 235 8.65 1.50 0.19
C ALA A 235 7.38 0.83 0.73
N TRP A 236 6.30 1.59 0.93
CA TRP A 236 5.02 1.03 1.38
C TRP A 236 4.34 0.14 0.34
N VAL A 237 4.43 0.48 -0.95
CA VAL A 237 3.94 -0.37 -2.04
C VAL A 237 4.74 -1.66 -2.07
N ALA A 238 6.07 -1.60 -2.08
CA ALA A 238 6.93 -2.78 -2.10
C ALA A 238 6.68 -3.72 -0.89
N ASP A 239 6.57 -3.16 0.32
CA ASP A 239 6.20 -3.93 1.52
C ASP A 239 4.82 -4.60 1.39
N SER A 240 3.87 -3.93 0.74
CA SER A 240 2.53 -4.49 0.49
C SER A 240 2.56 -5.60 -0.59
N LEU A 241 3.36 -5.44 -1.65
CA LEU A 241 3.55 -6.47 -2.67
C LEU A 241 4.26 -7.70 -2.09
N ASN A 242 5.25 -7.49 -1.22
CA ASN A 242 5.94 -8.56 -0.51
C ASN A 242 4.98 -9.36 0.38
N ASP A 243 4.02 -8.71 1.02
CA ASP A 243 2.93 -9.36 1.75
C ASP A 243 1.88 -10.04 0.85
N GLY A 244 1.93 -9.80 -0.46
CA GLY A 244 0.94 -10.29 -1.44
C GLY A 244 -0.41 -9.59 -1.34
N ARG A 245 -0.51 -8.49 -0.59
CA ARG A 245 -1.77 -7.79 -0.37
C ARG A 245 -1.52 -6.30 -0.16
N ILE A 246 -2.31 -5.47 -0.82
CA ILE A 246 -2.28 -4.02 -0.64
C ILE A 246 -3.67 -3.50 -0.26
N VAL A 247 -3.73 -2.52 0.65
CA VAL A 247 -5.00 -2.00 1.17
C VAL A 247 -4.95 -0.48 1.21
N PHE A 248 -5.96 0.15 0.61
CA PHE A 248 -6.10 1.60 0.53
C PHE A 248 -7.32 2.08 1.31
N ALA A 249 -7.28 3.34 1.73
CA ALA A 249 -8.42 4.09 2.23
C ALA A 249 -8.73 5.23 1.28
N ILE A 250 -9.88 5.17 0.61
CA ILE A 250 -10.43 6.29 -0.17
C ILE A 250 -11.29 7.12 0.78
N SER A 251 -10.95 8.39 0.91
CA SER A 251 -11.56 9.33 1.85
C SER A 251 -11.81 10.67 1.17
N SER A 252 -12.74 11.44 1.72
CA SER A 252 -12.90 12.84 1.38
C SER A 252 -13.45 13.61 2.56
N LEU A 253 -13.08 14.88 2.67
CA LEU A 253 -13.57 15.81 3.67
C LEU A 253 -14.75 16.67 3.15
N ILE A 254 -15.41 16.20 2.08
CA ILE A 254 -16.73 16.71 1.64
C ILE A 254 -17.68 16.75 2.85
N PHE A 255 -18.30 17.91 3.08
CA PHE A 255 -19.22 18.08 4.20
C PHE A 255 -20.49 17.23 4.02
N ALA A 256 -20.77 16.40 5.03
CA ALA A 256 -22.07 15.73 5.11
C ALA A 256 -23.17 16.74 5.47
N SER A 257 -24.07 17.02 4.53
CA SER A 257 -25.35 17.68 4.83
C SER A 257 -26.32 16.66 5.41
N GLN A 258 -26.59 16.70 6.72
CA GLN A 258 -27.67 15.90 7.30
C GLN A 258 -29.01 16.40 6.76
N GLY A 259 -29.68 15.58 5.94
CA GLY A 259 -31.12 15.72 5.72
C GLY A 259 -31.64 15.51 4.29
N ASP A 260 -30.83 15.63 3.23
CA ASP A 260 -31.26 15.36 1.84
C ASP A 260 -30.13 15.52 0.78
N GLY A 261 -28.86 15.65 1.20
CA GLY A 261 -27.75 15.82 0.26
C GLY A 261 -27.36 14.52 -0.44
N VAL A 262 -27.11 14.59 -1.75
CA VAL A 262 -26.42 13.49 -2.46
C VAL A 262 -25.01 13.42 -1.88
N LEU A 263 -24.69 12.34 -1.16
CA LEU A 263 -23.31 12.04 -0.78
C LEU A 263 -22.60 11.39 -1.98
N THR A 264 -21.36 11.78 -2.22
CA THR A 264 -20.48 11.08 -3.17
C THR A 264 -20.35 9.63 -2.72
N GLN A 265 -20.88 8.71 -3.53
CA GLN A 265 -20.93 7.28 -3.26
C GLN A 265 -20.25 6.51 -4.37
N MET A 266 -19.60 5.42 -3.97
CA MET A 266 -18.91 4.50 -4.87
C MET A 266 -19.64 3.16 -4.91
N TYR A 267 -19.55 2.45 -6.03
CA TYR A 267 -19.97 1.06 -6.12
C TYR A 267 -19.08 0.18 -5.26
N MET A 268 -19.71 -0.68 -4.47
CA MET A 268 -19.04 -1.79 -3.79
C MET A 268 -19.25 -3.09 -4.56
N ARG A 269 -18.42 -4.08 -4.30
CA ARG A 269 -18.41 -5.36 -5.02
C ARG A 269 -19.75 -6.08 -4.95
N GLU A 270 -20.48 -5.99 -3.85
CA GLU A 270 -21.78 -6.65 -3.66
C GLU A 270 -22.93 -5.92 -4.36
N ASN A 271 -22.67 -4.80 -5.04
CA ASN A 271 -23.71 -4.13 -5.81
C ASN A 271 -24.27 -5.04 -6.91
N ALA A 272 -25.59 -5.00 -7.10
CA ALA A 272 -26.26 -5.78 -8.14
C ALA A 272 -25.76 -5.45 -9.57
N LEU A 273 -25.42 -4.19 -9.84
CA LEU A 273 -24.87 -3.77 -11.14
C LEU A 273 -23.43 -4.25 -11.32
N VAL A 274 -22.67 -4.37 -10.24
CA VAL A 274 -21.31 -4.94 -10.27
C VAL A 274 -21.37 -6.45 -10.50
N THR A 275 -22.17 -7.15 -9.70
CA THR A 275 -22.36 -8.61 -9.84
C THR A 275 -23.00 -9.02 -11.18
N ALA A 276 -23.77 -8.13 -11.81
CA ALA A 276 -24.31 -8.33 -13.16
C ALA A 276 -23.34 -7.95 -14.30
N GLY A 277 -22.15 -7.41 -13.99
CA GLY A 277 -21.17 -6.97 -15.00
C GLY A 277 -21.55 -5.70 -15.76
N VAL A 278 -22.45 -4.87 -15.22
CA VAL A 278 -22.86 -3.57 -15.78
C VAL A 278 -21.94 -2.43 -15.29
N ARG A 279 -21.33 -2.62 -14.13
CA ARG A 279 -20.35 -1.74 -13.50
C ARG A 279 -19.16 -2.57 -13.04
N ASP A 280 -17.99 -1.94 -12.98
CA ASP A 280 -16.80 -2.60 -12.45
C ASP A 280 -16.68 -2.37 -10.94
N PRO A 281 -16.24 -3.38 -10.17
CA PRO A 281 -15.78 -3.14 -8.79
C PRO A 281 -14.52 -2.27 -8.81
N ALA A 282 -14.05 -1.86 -7.63
CA ALA A 282 -12.72 -1.25 -7.56
C ALA A 282 -11.66 -2.20 -8.16
N ASN A 283 -10.73 -1.66 -8.92
CA ASN A 283 -9.62 -2.42 -9.51
C ASN A 283 -8.30 -1.68 -9.34
N ILE A 284 -7.22 -2.45 -9.38
CA ILE A 284 -5.86 -1.95 -9.39
C ILE A 284 -5.14 -2.48 -10.62
N SER A 285 -4.48 -1.59 -11.34
CA SER A 285 -3.53 -1.93 -12.40
C SER A 285 -2.14 -1.54 -11.94
N MET A 286 -1.16 -2.42 -12.15
CA MET A 286 0.23 -2.12 -11.83
C MET A 286 1.17 -2.73 -12.86
N SER A 287 2.35 -2.14 -12.99
CA SER A 287 3.46 -2.66 -13.76
C SER A 287 4.79 -2.36 -13.09
N GLY A 288 5.79 -3.15 -13.40
CA GLY A 288 7.14 -2.99 -12.89
C GLY A 288 7.99 -4.22 -13.23
N SER A 289 9.05 -4.41 -12.46
CA SER A 289 9.87 -5.62 -12.54
C SER A 289 10.23 -6.13 -11.14
N THR A 290 10.43 -7.44 -11.03
CA THR A 290 10.97 -8.10 -9.84
C THR A 290 12.36 -8.62 -10.10
N GLY A 291 13.25 -8.61 -9.12
CA GLY A 291 14.64 -9.05 -9.34
C GLY A 291 15.42 -8.11 -10.28
N GLY A 292 14.92 -6.87 -10.42
CA GLY A 292 15.31 -5.86 -11.39
C GLY A 292 16.10 -4.69 -10.84
N ALA A 293 16.79 -4.85 -9.71
CA ALA A 293 18.10 -4.25 -9.55
C ALA A 293 18.95 -5.39 -8.98
N GLY A 294 20.04 -5.76 -9.67
CA GLY A 294 21.08 -6.47 -8.95
C GLY A 294 21.39 -5.60 -7.74
N CYS A 295 21.17 -6.13 -6.54
CA CYS A 295 21.84 -5.63 -5.35
C CYS A 295 23.32 -5.98 -5.56
N ASP A 296 23.98 -5.29 -6.50
CA ASP A 296 25.44 -5.26 -6.64
C ASP A 296 25.97 -4.40 -5.48
N ILE A 297 25.58 -4.77 -4.26
CA ILE A 297 26.10 -4.21 -3.03
C ILE A 297 27.40 -4.95 -2.80
N ALA A 298 28.51 -4.24 -2.93
CA ALA A 298 29.83 -4.81 -2.67
C ALA A 298 29.85 -5.38 -1.24
N GLY A 299 29.86 -6.70 -1.10
CA GLY A 299 29.79 -7.39 0.19
C GLY A 299 28.52 -8.21 0.44
N ASP A 300 27.51 -8.16 -0.43
CA ASP A 300 26.41 -9.14 -0.46
C ASP A 300 26.91 -10.41 -1.18
N ILE A 301 27.45 -11.33 -0.40
CA ILE A 301 28.09 -12.55 -0.91
C ILE A 301 27.05 -13.65 -1.10
N ASN A 302 25.99 -13.62 -0.30
CA ASN A 302 24.98 -14.67 -0.28
C ASN A 302 23.80 -14.39 -1.23
N GLY A 303 23.69 -13.15 -1.73
CA GLY A 303 22.72 -12.70 -2.73
C GLY A 303 21.34 -12.38 -2.17
N ASP A 304 21.25 -12.02 -0.88
CA ASP A 304 19.98 -11.72 -0.20
C ASP A 304 19.65 -10.22 -0.08
N CYS A 305 20.40 -9.37 -0.80
CA CYS A 305 20.26 -7.92 -0.82
C CYS A 305 20.53 -7.23 0.52
N GLN A 306 21.18 -7.91 1.47
CA GLN A 306 21.68 -7.31 2.70
C GLN A 306 23.18 -7.56 2.80
N VAL A 307 23.89 -6.70 3.52
CA VAL A 307 25.28 -6.99 3.91
C VAL A 307 25.32 -7.16 5.42
N ASP A 308 25.23 -8.41 5.87
CA ASP A 308 25.06 -8.71 7.28
C ASP A 308 25.98 -9.83 7.81
N GLY A 309 25.60 -10.42 8.94
CA GLY A 309 26.36 -11.50 9.55
C GLY A 309 26.45 -12.76 8.67
N ALA A 310 25.50 -13.00 7.78
CA ALA A 310 25.51 -14.10 6.83
C ALA A 310 26.61 -13.90 5.78
N ASP A 311 26.76 -12.69 5.22
CA ASP A 311 27.83 -12.37 4.26
C ASP A 311 29.19 -12.37 4.92
N LEU A 312 29.29 -11.84 6.14
CA LEU A 312 30.53 -11.95 6.91
C LEU A 312 30.91 -13.42 7.14
N GLY A 313 29.93 -14.28 7.42
CA GLY A 313 30.14 -15.73 7.54
C GLY A 313 30.63 -16.35 6.23
N ALA A 314 30.05 -15.95 5.10
CA ALA A 314 30.43 -16.42 3.78
C ALA A 314 31.86 -15.96 3.40
N LEU A 315 32.22 -14.70 3.66
CA LEU A 315 33.56 -14.16 3.45
C LEU A 315 34.61 -14.94 4.24
N LEU A 316 34.35 -15.19 5.53
CA LEU A 316 35.27 -15.94 6.38
C LEU A 316 35.41 -17.41 5.98
N ALA A 317 34.37 -18.01 5.40
CA ALA A 317 34.44 -19.37 4.87
C ALA A 317 35.31 -19.45 3.60
N ALA A 318 35.39 -18.37 2.83
CA ALA A 318 36.20 -18.25 1.62
C ALA A 318 37.63 -17.72 1.87
N TRP A 319 38.03 -17.48 3.14
CA TRP A 319 39.29 -16.82 3.47
C TRP A 319 40.53 -17.50 2.88
N GLY A 320 41.37 -16.72 2.21
CA GLY A 320 42.58 -17.18 1.52
C GLY A 320 42.33 -17.95 0.21
N SER A 321 41.09 -17.98 -0.28
CA SER A 321 40.74 -18.50 -1.60
C SER A 321 40.80 -17.41 -2.68
N SER A 322 40.47 -17.76 -3.92
CA SER A 322 40.27 -16.83 -5.05
C SER A 322 38.80 -16.85 -5.51
N ASP A 323 37.86 -17.03 -4.58
CA ASP A 323 36.43 -17.05 -4.88
C ASP A 323 35.99 -15.66 -5.36
N PRO A 324 35.54 -15.50 -6.63
CA PRO A 324 35.17 -14.20 -7.16
C PRO A 324 33.98 -13.56 -6.46
N ALA A 325 33.15 -14.31 -5.73
CA ALA A 325 32.04 -13.75 -4.96
C ALA A 325 32.50 -13.11 -3.65
N ALA A 326 33.63 -13.56 -3.08
CA ALA A 326 34.18 -13.05 -1.83
C ALA A 326 35.43 -12.16 -2.01
N ASP A 327 36.05 -12.17 -3.21
CA ASP A 327 37.12 -11.25 -3.63
C ASP A 327 36.50 -9.91 -4.09
N ILE A 328 36.02 -9.15 -3.11
CA ILE A 328 35.28 -7.89 -3.29
C ILE A 328 36.18 -6.81 -3.92
N ASN A 329 37.47 -6.82 -3.60
CA ASN A 329 38.41 -5.82 -4.09
C ASN A 329 39.10 -6.20 -5.42
N GLY A 330 38.99 -7.47 -5.83
CA GLY A 330 39.42 -7.98 -7.13
C GLY A 330 40.92 -8.18 -7.29
N ASP A 331 41.66 -8.38 -6.19
CA ASP A 331 43.10 -8.60 -6.21
C ASP A 331 43.50 -10.09 -6.37
N GLY A 332 42.51 -10.98 -6.41
CA GLY A 332 42.67 -12.41 -6.61
C GLY A 332 42.82 -13.23 -5.33
N ILE A 333 42.69 -12.63 -4.14
CA ILE A 333 42.71 -13.35 -2.86
C ILE A 333 41.72 -12.77 -1.85
N VAL A 334 40.89 -13.64 -1.25
CA VAL A 334 39.96 -13.23 -0.18
C VAL A 334 40.73 -13.00 1.12
N ASP A 335 40.92 -11.74 1.52
CA ASP A 335 41.66 -11.37 2.72
C ASP A 335 41.11 -10.15 3.49
N GLY A 336 41.97 -9.49 4.28
CA GLY A 336 41.60 -8.30 5.05
C GLY A 336 41.12 -7.12 4.21
N GLY A 337 41.50 -7.04 2.94
CA GLY A 337 41.01 -6.04 1.99
C GLY A 337 39.52 -6.21 1.69
N ASP A 338 39.07 -7.44 1.49
CA ASP A 338 37.66 -7.75 1.23
C ASP A 338 36.82 -7.59 2.49
N LEU A 339 37.34 -8.01 3.64
CA LEU A 339 36.66 -7.75 4.92
C LEU A 339 36.46 -6.25 5.16
N GLY A 340 37.45 -5.42 4.84
CA GLY A 340 37.32 -3.97 4.92
C GLY A 340 36.22 -3.42 3.99
N SER A 341 36.11 -4.00 2.79
CA SER A 341 35.11 -3.63 1.79
C SER A 341 33.70 -4.06 2.19
N LEU A 342 33.53 -5.27 2.71
CA LEU A 342 32.27 -5.76 3.26
C LEU A 342 31.81 -4.90 4.44
N LEU A 343 32.71 -4.61 5.38
CA LEU A 343 32.37 -3.80 6.57
C LEU A 343 32.01 -2.36 6.23
N ALA A 344 32.49 -1.82 5.10
CA ALA A 344 32.10 -0.50 4.62
C ALA A 344 30.63 -0.42 4.20
N ASN A 345 30.03 -1.56 3.84
CA ASN A 345 28.63 -1.68 3.45
C ASN A 345 27.77 -2.43 4.47
N PHE A 346 28.31 -2.76 5.66
CA PHE A 346 27.60 -3.57 6.65
C PHE A 346 26.37 -2.88 7.22
N GLY A 347 25.22 -3.58 7.21
CA GLY A 347 23.93 -3.07 7.64
C GLY A 347 23.28 -2.07 6.67
N VAL A 348 23.79 -2.01 5.43
CA VAL A 348 23.10 -1.44 4.26
C VAL A 348 22.09 -2.46 3.74
#